data_AF-A0A6C0KH93-F1
#
_entry.id   AF-A0A6C0KH93-F1
#
_cell.length_a   1.000
_cell.length_b   1.000
_cell.length_c   1.000
_cell.angle_alpha   90.00
_cell.angle_beta   90.00
_cell.angle_gamma   90.00
#
_symmetry.space_group_name_H-M   'P 1'
#
loop_
_entity.id
_entity.type
_entity.pdbx_description
1 polymer ?
#
loop_
_entity_poly.entity_id
_entity_poly.type
_entity_poly.pdbx_seq_one_letter_code
_entity_poly.pdbx_strand_id
1 'polypeptide(L)'
;MKKSVKKSKALSTGFWKKSPGMMSPKKGLSTKFWNLKASPKKRASPKKSTRAKRSPKKSPKAAKRSPKSKSCSVQTTKKYTGRSSPPYPANECCDQEMMGNDGRLYVSRADKNGRCAWKVVN
;
A
#
# COMPACT_ATOMS: atom_id res chain seq x y z
N MET A 1 -57.90 19.74 -0.15
CA MET A 1 -57.66 20.13 1.25
C MET A 1 -56.16 20.11 1.53
N LYS A 2 -55.56 21.26 1.84
CA LYS A 2 -54.12 21.41 2.09
C LYS A 2 -53.80 21.02 3.53
N LYS A 3 -52.87 20.09 3.75
CA LYS A 3 -52.23 19.89 5.06
C LYS A 3 -50.74 20.25 4.96
N SER A 4 -50.46 21.47 5.38
CA SER A 4 -49.17 21.93 5.88
C SER A 4 -48.86 21.19 7.19
N VAL A 5 -47.57 21.08 7.58
CA VAL A 5 -47.04 21.41 8.92
C VAL A 5 -45.67 20.73 9.21
N LYS A 6 -44.67 21.59 9.47
CA LYS A 6 -43.49 21.49 10.37
C LYS A 6 -42.19 20.77 9.94
N LYS A 7 -41.36 21.60 9.31
CA LYS A 7 -39.91 21.84 9.52
C LYS A 7 -39.47 21.72 11.00
N SER A 8 -38.37 20.98 11.24
CA SER A 8 -37.47 21.20 12.38
C SER A 8 -36.03 20.88 11.97
N LYS A 9 -35.22 21.94 11.93
CA LYS A 9 -33.75 21.90 11.85
C LYS A 9 -33.21 21.52 13.23
N ALA A 10 -32.21 20.65 13.29
CA ALA A 10 -31.30 20.56 14.43
C ALA A 10 -29.86 20.70 13.90
N LEU A 11 -29.37 21.93 13.88
CA LEU A 11 -27.95 22.25 13.86
C LEU A 11 -27.53 22.32 15.33
N SER A 12 -26.78 21.34 15.81
CA SER A 12 -26.09 21.44 17.10
C SER A 12 -24.61 21.66 16.83
N THR A 13 -24.23 22.92 16.84
CA THR A 13 -22.87 23.40 16.92
C THR A 13 -22.45 23.43 18.39
N GLY A 14 -21.62 22.49 18.83
CA GLY A 14 -20.87 22.56 20.10
C GLY A 14 -19.39 22.69 19.77
N PHE A 15 -18.84 23.90 19.75
CA PHE A 15 -18.24 24.63 20.89
C PHE A 15 -16.90 24.03 21.35
N TRP A 16 -15.84 24.72 20.94
CA TRP A 16 -14.43 24.49 21.29
C TRP A 16 -14.16 24.57 22.79
N LYS A 17 -13.29 23.69 23.30
CA LYS A 17 -12.31 24.07 24.32
C LYS A 17 -10.92 23.57 23.98
N LYS A 18 -10.05 24.55 23.86
CA LYS A 18 -8.61 24.53 23.62
C LYS A 18 -7.92 24.36 24.99
N SER A 19 -7.02 23.40 25.11
CA SER A 19 -5.97 23.41 26.14
C SER A 19 -4.64 22.99 25.50
N PRO A 20 -3.66 23.89 25.40
CA PRO A 20 -2.31 23.58 24.94
C PRO A 20 -1.48 22.98 26.07
N GLY A 21 -1.17 21.69 25.96
CA GLY A 21 -0.15 21.03 26.79
C GLY A 21 1.24 21.28 26.22
N MET A 22 1.89 22.36 26.65
CA MET A 22 3.35 22.49 26.62
C MET A 22 3.94 21.42 27.52
N MET A 23 4.83 20.56 27.01
CA MET A 23 6.04 20.18 27.74
C MET A 23 7.10 19.58 26.80
N SER A 24 8.31 20.08 27.02
CA SER A 24 9.48 20.13 26.15
C SER A 24 10.12 18.79 25.76
N PRO A 25 10.93 18.79 24.68
CA PRO A 25 11.73 17.66 24.25
C PRO A 25 12.85 17.33 25.25
N LYS A 26 12.77 16.14 25.87
CA LYS A 26 13.90 15.58 26.61
C LYS A 26 14.86 14.90 25.64
N LYS A 27 15.99 15.59 25.48
CA LYS A 27 17.30 15.18 24.98
C LYS A 27 17.56 13.68 25.07
N GLY A 28 18.03 13.09 23.97
CA GLY A 28 18.47 11.71 23.93
C GLY A 28 19.01 11.27 22.56
N LEU A 29 19.76 12.12 21.85
CA LEU A 29 20.62 11.63 20.77
C LEU A 29 21.76 10.83 21.41
N SER A 30 21.54 9.53 21.61
CA SER A 30 22.63 8.57 21.82
C SER A 30 22.99 8.00 20.46
N THR A 31 23.79 8.75 19.72
CA THR A 31 24.52 8.25 18.55
C THR A 31 25.52 7.23 19.04
N LYS A 32 25.16 5.95 19.00
CA LYS A 32 26.11 4.84 19.16
C LYS A 32 27.08 4.89 17.97
N PHE A 33 28.26 5.42 18.28
CA PHE A 33 29.46 5.43 17.47
C PHE A 33 29.72 4.01 16.93
N TRP A 34 29.74 3.87 15.61
CA TRP A 34 30.20 2.65 14.97
C TRP A 34 31.71 2.53 15.19
N ASN A 35 32.10 1.55 16.02
CA ASN A 35 33.50 1.18 16.20
C ASN A 35 33.97 0.39 14.97
N LEU A 36 34.41 1.08 13.92
CA LEU A 36 35.16 0.47 12.82
C LEU A 36 36.59 0.19 13.29
N LYS A 37 36.77 -0.92 13.99
CA LYS A 37 38.10 -1.47 14.24
C LYS A 37 38.58 -2.17 12.97
N ALA A 38 39.36 -1.43 12.18
CA ALA A 38 40.12 -1.97 11.08
C ALA A 38 41.01 -3.12 11.57
N SER A 39 40.97 -4.25 10.86
CA SER A 39 41.97 -5.30 10.96
C SER A 39 42.16 -5.94 9.58
N PRO A 40 43.35 -5.84 8.98
CA PRO A 40 43.65 -6.45 7.68
C PRO A 40 44.03 -7.91 7.92
N LYS A 41 43.14 -8.86 7.61
CA LYS A 41 43.52 -10.27 7.54
C LYS A 41 43.82 -10.67 6.10
N LYS A 42 45.08 -11.09 5.96
CA LYS A 42 45.78 -11.53 4.77
C LYS A 42 45.05 -12.68 4.06
N ARG A 43 45.04 -12.56 2.73
CA ARG A 43 45.11 -13.61 1.70
C ARG A 43 45.00 -15.07 2.17
N ALA A 44 44.00 -15.77 1.63
CA ALA A 44 44.17 -17.10 1.09
C ALA A 44 43.27 -17.23 -0.14
N SER A 45 43.87 -17.45 -1.31
CA SER A 45 43.18 -17.69 -2.57
C SER A 45 42.73 -19.15 -2.63
N PRO A 46 41.42 -19.48 -2.66
CA PRO A 46 41.00 -20.81 -3.06
C PRO A 46 40.98 -20.91 -4.59
N LYS A 47 41.72 -21.93 -5.03
CA LYS A 47 41.98 -22.43 -6.38
C LYS A 47 40.80 -22.30 -7.36
N LYS A 48 41.14 -21.97 -8.61
CA LYS A 48 40.29 -22.07 -9.81
C LYS A 48 39.49 -23.39 -9.78
N SER A 49 38.18 -23.30 -9.57
CA SER A 49 37.25 -24.38 -9.90
C SER A 49 36.63 -24.06 -11.26
N THR A 50 37.09 -24.79 -12.26
CA THR A 50 36.51 -24.86 -13.60
C THR A 50 35.14 -25.53 -13.51
N ARG A 51 34.10 -24.79 -13.13
CA ARG A 51 32.71 -25.28 -13.20
C ARG A 51 32.03 -24.71 -14.44
N ALA A 52 32.04 -25.53 -15.49
CA ALA A 52 31.15 -25.60 -16.64
C ALA A 52 30.30 -24.35 -16.93
N LYS A 53 30.49 -23.79 -18.14
CA LYS A 53 29.53 -22.89 -18.80
C LYS A 53 28.11 -23.47 -18.63
N ARG A 54 27.36 -22.96 -17.65
CA ARG A 54 25.92 -23.20 -17.58
C ARG A 54 25.34 -22.41 -18.75
N SER A 55 24.89 -23.16 -19.74
CA SER A 55 24.08 -22.69 -20.85
C SER A 55 23.02 -21.69 -20.34
N PRO A 56 22.72 -20.62 -21.11
CA PRO A 56 21.69 -19.67 -20.72
C PRO A 56 20.38 -20.45 -20.55
N LYS A 57 19.91 -20.58 -19.30
CA LYS A 57 18.54 -21.01 -19.03
C LYS A 57 17.64 -19.99 -19.72
N LYS A 58 17.13 -20.34 -20.91
CA LYS A 58 15.94 -19.74 -21.49
C LYS A 58 14.93 -19.64 -20.34
N SER A 59 14.74 -18.42 -19.84
CA SER A 59 13.64 -18.11 -18.93
C SER A 59 12.37 -18.67 -19.57
N PRO A 60 11.59 -19.51 -18.87
CA PRO A 60 10.36 -20.04 -19.44
C PRO A 60 9.52 -18.84 -19.87
N LYS A 61 9.27 -18.74 -21.18
CA LYS A 61 8.30 -17.80 -21.73
C LYS A 61 7.07 -17.92 -20.85
N ALA A 62 6.67 -16.81 -20.23
CA ALA A 62 5.53 -16.71 -19.33
C ALA A 62 4.39 -17.54 -19.94
N ALA A 63 4.14 -18.70 -19.33
CA ALA A 63 3.01 -19.53 -19.72
C ALA A 63 1.80 -18.62 -19.59
N LYS A 64 1.14 -18.34 -20.72
CA LYS A 64 -0.09 -17.56 -20.75
C LYS A 64 -1.11 -18.35 -19.94
N ARG A 65 -1.14 -18.08 -18.63
CA ARG A 65 -2.16 -18.60 -17.72
C ARG A 65 -3.46 -18.08 -18.33
N SER A 66 -4.33 -19.01 -18.70
CA SER A 66 -5.65 -18.71 -19.21
C SER A 66 -6.33 -17.68 -18.30
N PRO A 67 -7.10 -16.74 -18.86
CA PRO A 67 -7.78 -15.73 -18.07
C PRO A 67 -8.77 -16.44 -17.16
N LYS A 68 -8.37 -16.72 -15.92
CA LYS A 68 -9.32 -16.96 -14.84
C LYS A 68 -10.21 -15.74 -14.83
N SER A 69 -11.50 -15.92 -15.10
CA SER A 69 -12.51 -14.90 -14.97
C SER A 69 -12.34 -14.28 -13.59
N LYS A 70 -11.73 -13.09 -13.54
CA LYS A 70 -11.45 -12.39 -12.29
C LYS A 70 -12.78 -11.78 -11.86
N SER A 71 -13.55 -12.51 -11.06
CA SER A 71 -14.78 -11.98 -10.50
C SER A 71 -14.41 -10.92 -9.48
N CYS A 72 -14.64 -9.67 -9.84
CA CYS A 72 -14.57 -8.54 -8.92
C CYS A 72 -15.61 -8.65 -7.83
N SER A 73 -15.20 -9.15 -6.66
CA SER A 73 -16.08 -9.25 -5.51
C SER A 73 -15.67 -8.28 -4.42
N VAL A 74 -16.67 -7.71 -3.77
CA VAL A 74 -16.49 -6.83 -2.62
C VAL A 74 -15.98 -7.64 -1.43
N GLN A 75 -15.02 -7.07 -0.71
CA GLN A 75 -14.39 -7.68 0.45
C GLN A 75 -14.85 -6.96 1.71
N THR A 76 -15.51 -7.71 2.60
CA THR A 76 -16.05 -7.18 3.87
C THR A 76 -15.09 -7.35 5.05
N THR A 77 -13.90 -7.93 4.82
CA THR A 77 -12.94 -8.16 5.90
C THR A 77 -12.37 -6.84 6.43
N LYS A 78 -12.02 -6.81 7.74
CA LYS A 78 -11.46 -5.64 8.44
C LYS A 78 -10.27 -5.00 7.73
N LYS A 79 -9.50 -5.80 6.98
CA LYS A 79 -8.36 -5.35 6.18
C LYS A 79 -8.78 -4.33 5.11
N TYR A 80 -9.91 -4.53 4.45
CA TYR A 80 -10.37 -3.69 3.33
C TYR A 80 -11.30 -2.58 3.81
N THR A 81 -12.11 -2.82 4.84
CA THR A 81 -13.03 -1.80 5.38
C THR A 81 -12.32 -0.66 6.13
N GLY A 82 -11.14 -0.91 6.70
CA GLY A 82 -10.37 0.10 7.43
C GLY A 82 -9.48 1.00 6.56
N ARG A 83 -9.45 0.81 5.24
CA ARG A 83 -8.59 1.57 4.31
C ARG A 83 -9.42 2.61 3.56
N SER A 84 -8.79 3.68 3.10
CA SER A 84 -9.46 4.69 2.25
C SER A 84 -9.81 4.12 0.87
N SER A 85 -8.96 3.25 0.32
CA SER A 85 -9.16 2.62 -1.00
C SER A 85 -10.43 1.76 -1.07
N PRO A 86 -10.93 1.46 -2.28
CA PRO A 86 -12.13 0.65 -2.46
C PRO A 86 -12.00 -0.71 -1.76
N PRO A 87 -13.11 -1.27 -1.23
CA PRO A 87 -13.14 -2.59 -0.61
C PRO A 87 -13.09 -3.73 -1.65
N TYR A 88 -12.22 -3.59 -2.65
CA TYR A 88 -12.06 -4.51 -3.76
C TYR A 88 -10.57 -4.84 -3.97
N PRO A 89 -10.24 -6.09 -4.32
CA PRO A 89 -8.87 -6.48 -4.63
C PRO A 89 -8.45 -5.97 -6.02
N ALA A 90 -7.48 -5.05 -6.06
CA ALA A 90 -7.03 -4.43 -7.32
C ALA A 90 -6.58 -5.43 -8.39
N ASN A 91 -5.90 -6.52 -8.00
CA ASN A 91 -5.39 -7.53 -8.95
C ASN A 91 -6.49 -8.29 -9.69
N GLU A 92 -7.66 -8.42 -9.07
CA GLU A 92 -8.85 -9.03 -9.68
C GLU A 92 -9.59 -7.99 -10.51
N CYS A 93 -9.73 -6.77 -9.98
CA CYS A 93 -10.35 -5.63 -10.65
C CYS A 93 -9.36 -4.72 -11.34
N CYS A 94 -8.61 -5.28 -12.28
CA CYS A 94 -7.68 -4.48 -13.08
C CYS A 94 -8.43 -3.62 -14.09
N ASP A 95 -7.98 -2.38 -14.31
CA ASP A 95 -8.55 -1.42 -15.27
C ASP A 95 -10.02 -1.05 -15.02
N GLN A 96 -10.45 -1.11 -13.76
CA GLN A 96 -11.76 -0.66 -13.31
C GLN A 96 -11.66 0.60 -12.44
N GLU A 97 -12.74 1.36 -12.43
CA GLU A 97 -12.90 2.55 -11.59
C GLU A 97 -13.93 2.27 -10.49
N MET A 98 -13.54 2.52 -9.24
CA MET A 98 -14.39 2.26 -8.07
C MET A 98 -14.27 3.37 -7.04
N MET A 99 -15.34 3.58 -6.29
CA MET A 99 -15.36 4.54 -5.19
C MET A 99 -14.68 3.95 -3.95
N GLY A 100 -13.79 4.74 -3.35
CA GLY A 100 -13.14 4.42 -2.08
C GLY A 100 -14.08 4.59 -0.90
N ASN A 101 -13.68 4.05 0.25
CA ASN A 101 -14.40 4.27 1.51
C ASN A 101 -14.33 5.73 1.98
N ASP A 102 -13.38 6.50 1.44
CA ASP A 102 -13.24 7.95 1.64
C ASP A 102 -14.07 8.78 0.64
N GLY A 103 -14.82 8.13 -0.26
CA GLY A 103 -15.62 8.80 -1.28
C GLY A 103 -14.82 9.29 -2.49
N ARG A 104 -13.50 9.01 -2.57
CA ARG A 104 -12.69 9.37 -3.75
C ARG A 104 -12.82 8.31 -4.84
N LEU A 105 -12.63 8.73 -6.10
CA LEU A 105 -12.58 7.80 -7.22
C LEU A 105 -11.18 7.19 -7.35
N TYR A 106 -11.12 5.88 -7.51
CA TYR A 106 -9.88 5.14 -7.73
C TYR A 106 -9.95 4.34 -9.02
N VAL A 107 -8.88 4.35 -9.80
CA VAL A 107 -8.67 3.48 -10.95
C VAL A 107 -7.63 2.42 -10.61
N SER A 108 -7.94 1.16 -10.90
CA SER A 108 -6.95 0.09 -10.79
C SER A 108 -6.13 0.04 -12.06
N ARG A 109 -4.80 0.19 -11.98
CA ARG A 109 -3.93 0.02 -13.14
C ARG A 109 -2.79 -0.94 -12.85
N ALA A 110 -2.43 -1.73 -13.86
CA ALA A 110 -1.26 -2.58 -13.82
C ALA A 110 0.05 -1.76 -13.82
N ASP A 111 0.98 -2.13 -12.95
CA ASP A 111 2.35 -1.64 -12.98
C ASP A 111 3.21 -2.47 -13.94
N LYS A 112 4.48 -2.09 -14.11
CA LYS A 112 5.46 -2.78 -14.99
C LYS A 112 5.61 -4.28 -14.69
N ASN A 113 5.28 -4.68 -13.47
CA ASN A 113 5.34 -6.07 -13.00
C ASN A 113 4.02 -6.84 -13.20
N GLY A 114 3.00 -6.24 -13.83
CA GLY A 114 1.69 -6.84 -14.08
C GLY A 114 0.82 -7.01 -12.83
N ARG A 115 1.15 -6.30 -11.74
CA ARG A 115 0.30 -6.21 -10.54
C ARG A 115 -0.53 -4.96 -10.62
N CYS A 116 -1.81 -5.08 -10.28
CA CYS A 116 -2.74 -3.96 -10.34
C CYS A 116 -2.81 -3.29 -8.97
N ALA A 117 -2.81 -1.96 -8.96
CA ALA A 117 -2.92 -1.16 -7.75
C ALA A 117 -3.95 -0.04 -7.95
N TRP A 118 -4.68 0.28 -6.89
CA TRP A 118 -5.61 1.41 -6.87
C TRP A 118 -4.85 2.74 -6.86
N LYS A 119 -5.13 3.59 -7.84
CA LYS A 119 -4.58 4.95 -7.98
C LYS A 119 -5.74 5.93 -7.91
N VAL A 120 -5.60 7.00 -7.14
CA VAL A 120 -6.63 8.04 -7.05
C VAL A 120 -6.73 8.75 -8.39
N VAL A 121 -7.96 8.91 -8.89
CA VAL A 121 -8.27 9.78 -10.02
C VAL A 121 -8.61 11.14 -9.44
N ASN A 122 -7.88 12.18 -9.86
CA ASN A 122 -8.03 13.54 -9.37
C ASN A 122 -8.56 14.45 -10.48
#